data_AF-A0A4P7HPC9-F1
#
_entry.id   AF-A0A4P7HPC9-F1
#
_cell.length_a   1.000
_cell.length_b   1.000
_cell.length_c   1.000
_cell.angle_alpha   90.00
_cell.angle_beta   90.00
_cell.angle_gamma   90.00
#
_symmetry.space_group_name_H-M   'P 1'
#
loop_
_entity.id
_entity.type
_entity.pdbx_description
1 polymer ?
#
loop_
_entity_poly.entity_id
_entity_poly.type
_entity_poly.pdbx_seq_one_letter_code
_entity_poly.pdbx_strand_id
1 'polypeptide(L)' 'MQAVEAQIETVRAHRRVRCGAKTRKGTACRMKSEPGKRRCKFHGGKSTGARTAEGKARIAEAQRRRWAKWRLKRGE' A
#
# COMPACT_ATOMS: atom_id res chain seq x y z
N MET A 1 20.35 27.22 0.81
CA MET A 1 19.48 26.34 1.64
C MET A 1 18.35 25.71 0.84
N GLN A 2 17.52 26.48 0.13
CA GLN A 2 16.39 25.96 -0.66
C GLN A 2 16.75 24.88 -1.71
N ALA A 3 17.90 25.00 -2.39
CA ALA A 3 18.34 24.01 -3.37
C ALA A 3 18.66 22.63 -2.74
N VAL A 4 19.23 22.62 -1.53
CA VAL A 4 19.54 21.38 -0.80
C VAL A 4 18.27 20.70 -0.31
N GLU A 5 17.30 21.48 0.16
CA GLU A 5 15.98 20.98 0.57
C GLU A 5 15.23 20.34 -0.61
N ALA A 6 15.23 20.99 -1.77
CA ALA A 6 14.65 20.43 -2.99
C ALA A 6 15.35 19.12 -3.39
N GLN A 7 16.68 19.05 -3.32
CA GLN A 7 17.43 17.82 -3.59
C GLN A 7 17.06 16.69 -2.62
N ILE A 8 16.96 16.97 -1.31
CA ILE A 8 16.54 15.97 -0.32
C ILE A 8 15.14 15.43 -0.64
N GLU A 9 14.21 16.31 -1.02
CA GLU A 9 12.83 15.90 -1.34
C GLU A 9 12.78 15.04 -2.60
N THR A 10 13.55 15.38 -3.65
CA THR A 10 13.63 14.53 -4.85
C THR A 10 14.20 13.14 -4.55
N VAL A 11 15.23 13.04 -3.71
CA VAL A 11 15.80 11.74 -3.29
C VAL A 11 14.78 10.93 -2.50
N ARG A 12 14.03 11.57 -1.60
CA ARG A 12 12.95 10.90 -0.84
C ARG A 12 11.84 10.38 -1.76
N ALA A 13 11.38 11.21 -2.69
CA ALA A 13 10.33 10.86 -3.65
C ALA A 13 10.72 9.69 -4.57
N HIS A 14 12.01 9.49 -4.83
CA HIS A 14 12.50 8.41 -5.69
C HIS A 14 13.08 7.20 -4.94
N ARG A 15 13.18 7.27 -3.61
CA ARG A 15 13.75 6.19 -2.80
C ARG A 15 12.96 4.89 -2.99
N ARG A 16 13.69 3.82 -3.33
CA ARG A 16 13.12 2.47 -3.44
C ARG A 16 13.64 1.59 -2.30
N VAL A 17 12.74 0.83 -1.69
CA VAL A 17 13.04 -0.11 -0.60
C VAL A 17 12.65 -1.53 -0.99
N ARG A 18 13.08 -2.55 -0.24
CA ARG A 18 12.59 -3.92 -0.45
C ARG A 18 11.09 -3.98 -0.10
N CYS A 19 10.30 -4.58 -0.99
CA CYS A 19 8.85 -4.60 -0.86
C CYS A 19 8.37 -5.35 0.39
N GLY A 20 8.96 -6.50 0.73
CA GLY A 20 8.66 -7.26 1.94
C GLY A 20 7.22 -7.79 2.06
N ALA A 21 6.40 -7.75 1.01
CA ALA A 21 5.06 -8.34 1.05
C ALA A 21 5.15 -9.87 1.04
N LYS A 22 4.22 -10.56 1.71
CA LYS A 22 4.16 -12.02 1.66
C LYS A 22 3.81 -12.46 0.24
N THR A 23 4.70 -13.25 -0.37
CA THR A 23 4.46 -13.83 -1.70
C THR A 23 3.54 -15.05 -1.59
N ARG A 24 3.07 -15.56 -2.73
CA ARG A 24 2.29 -16.81 -2.79
C ARG A 24 3.05 -18.01 -2.21
N LYS A 25 4.38 -18.01 -2.25
CA LYS A 25 5.26 -19.04 -1.64
C LYS A 25 5.45 -18.86 -0.14
N GLY A 26 4.76 -17.91 0.50
CA GLY A 26 4.87 -17.63 1.93
C GLY A 26 6.10 -16.79 2.34
N THR A 27 7.08 -16.61 1.46
CA THR A 27 8.30 -15.83 1.73
C THR A 27 8.14 -14.34 1.46
N ALA A 28 9.01 -13.51 2.02
CA ALA A 28 8.99 -12.06 1.82
C ALA A 28 9.44 -11.65 0.40
N CYS A 29 8.72 -10.70 -0.20
CA CYS A 29 9.03 -10.18 -1.53
C CYS A 29 10.36 -9.42 -1.55
N ARG A 30 11.29 -9.89 -2.38
CA ARG A 30 12.64 -9.32 -2.55
C ARG A 30 12.72 -8.17 -3.55
N MET A 31 11.67 -7.92 -4.32
CA MET A 31 11.63 -6.87 -5.35
C MET A 31 11.71 -5.47 -4.73
N LYS A 32 12.32 -4.51 -5.46
CA LYS A 32 12.27 -3.10 -5.09
C LYS A 32 10.84 -2.55 -5.20
N SER A 33 10.50 -1.61 -4.34
CA SER A 33 9.26 -0.86 -4.41
C SER A 33 9.22 0.05 -5.63
N GLU A 34 8.01 0.52 -5.96
CA GLU A 34 7.90 1.70 -6.83
C GLU A 34 8.54 2.92 -6.15
N PRO A 35 9.09 3.88 -6.92
CA PRO A 35 9.70 5.10 -6.38
C PRO A 35 8.82 5.78 -5.32
N GLY A 36 9.39 6.11 -4.16
CA GLY A 36 8.70 6.81 -3.08
C GLY A 36 7.65 5.96 -2.35
N LYS A 37 7.52 4.67 -2.70
CA LYS A 37 6.52 3.77 -2.12
C LYS A 37 7.15 2.65 -1.31
N ARG A 38 6.31 1.95 -0.55
CA ARG A 38 6.70 0.82 0.30
C ARG A 38 6.59 -0.55 -0.39
N ARG A 39 5.83 -0.67 -1.49
CA ARG A 39 5.55 -1.95 -2.16
C ARG A 39 5.89 -1.90 -3.65
N CYS A 40 6.16 -3.06 -4.25
CA CYS A 40 6.46 -3.20 -5.68
C CYS A 40 5.19 -3.24 -6.54
N LYS A 41 5.35 -3.13 -7.87
CA LYS A 41 4.24 -3.21 -8.83
C LYS A 41 3.26 -4.38 -8.62
N PHE A 42 3.75 -5.55 -8.20
CA PHE A 42 2.91 -6.73 -8.00
C PHE A 42 2.19 -6.77 -6.65
N HIS A 43 2.63 -6.00 -5.67
CA HIS A 43 2.05 -5.95 -4.32
C HIS A 43 1.45 -4.58 -4.01
N GLY A 44 0.84 -3.95 -5.02
CA GLY A 44 0.09 -2.70 -4.86
C GLY A 44 0.91 -1.42 -4.99
N GLY A 45 2.20 -1.49 -5.33
CA GLY A 45 3.02 -0.29 -5.58
C GLY A 45 2.46 0.60 -6.69
N LYS A 46 1.86 0.02 -7.73
CA LYS A 46 1.18 0.79 -8.78
C LYS A 46 -0.23 1.24 -8.39
N SER A 47 -0.79 0.74 -7.28
CA SER A 47 -2.10 1.19 -6.81
C SER A 47 -2.02 2.63 -6.33
N THR A 48 -3.07 3.39 -6.63
CA THR A 48 -3.28 4.77 -6.21
C THR A 48 -4.32 4.88 -5.11
N GLY A 49 -4.98 3.77 -4.74
CA GLY A 49 -6.14 3.76 -3.84
C GLY A 49 -7.36 4.46 -4.45
N ALA A 50 -8.45 4.52 -3.69
CA ALA A 50 -9.61 5.32 -4.08
C ALA A 50 -9.32 6.81 -3.85
N ARG A 51 -9.47 7.61 -4.92
CA ARG A 51 -9.24 9.06 -4.87
C ARG A 51 -10.49 9.87 -4.55
N THR A 52 -11.68 9.34 -4.87
CA THR A 52 -12.97 10.01 -4.65
C THR A 52 -13.58 9.66 -3.30
N ALA A 53 -14.44 10.53 -2.77
CA ALA A 53 -15.17 10.29 -1.53
C ALA A 53 -16.06 9.04 -1.63
N GLU A 54 -16.82 8.91 -2.72
CA GLU A 54 -17.64 7.74 -3.04
C GLU A 54 -16.83 6.45 -3.09
N GLY A 55 -15.66 6.48 -3.74
CA GLY A 55 -14.76 5.34 -3.85
C GLY A 55 -14.25 4.89 -2.47
N LYS A 56 -13.91 5.85 -1.60
CA LYS A 56 -13.51 5.57 -0.22
C LYS A 56 -14.68 4.98 0.59
N ALA A 57 -15.89 5.54 0.46
CA ALA A 57 -17.08 5.05 1.15
C ALA A 57 -17.41 3.60 0.76
N ARG A 58 -17.36 3.28 -0.54
CA ARG A 58 -17.57 1.93 -1.05
C ARG A 58 -16.57 0.92 -0.49
N ILE A 59 -15.27 1.29 -0.43
CA ILE A 59 -14.24 0.41 0.15
C ILE A 59 -14.47 0.21 1.65
N ALA A 60 -14.79 1.29 2.39
CA ALA A 60 -15.05 1.21 3.82
C ALA A 60 -16.25 0.31 4.14
N GLU A 61 -17.34 0.43 3.37
CA GLU A 61 -18.51 -0.45 3.51
C GLU A 61 -18.15 -1.91 3.21
N ALA A 62 -17.44 -2.17 2.11
CA ALA A 62 -16.99 -3.53 1.78
C ALA A 62 -16.12 -4.15 2.88
N GLN A 63 -15.26 -3.33 3.52
CA GLN A 63 -14.47 -3.74 4.68
C GLN A 63 -15.37 -4.09 5.87
N ARG A 64 -16.31 -3.21 6.26
CA ARG A 64 -17.27 -3.45 7.36
C ARG A 64 -18.04 -4.76 7.15
N ARG A 65 -18.59 -4.97 5.95
CA ARG A 65 -19.32 -6.19 5.58
C ARG A 65 -18.44 -7.45 5.72
N ARG A 66 -17.17 -7.38 5.29
CA ARG A 66 -16.22 -8.50 5.42
C ARG A 66 -15.96 -8.86 6.88
N TRP A 67 -15.74 -7.87 7.74
CA TRP A 67 -15.48 -8.09 9.16
C TRP A 67 -16.69 -8.61 9.92
N ALA A 68 -17.89 -8.10 9.63
CA ALA A 68 -19.12 -8.62 10.21
C ALA A 68 -19.29 -10.12 9.90
N LYS A 69 -19.09 -10.51 8.63
CA LYS A 69 -19.11 -11.93 8.23
C LYS A 69 -18.04 -12.77 8.94
N TRP A 70 -16.85 -12.22 9.15
CA TRP A 70 -15.76 -12.92 9.82
C TRP A 70 -16.05 -13.17 11.32
N ARG A 71 -16.62 -12.18 12.03
CA ARG A 71 -17.02 -12.30 13.44
C ARG A 71 -18.13 -13.33 13.65
N LEU A 72 -19.19 -13.27 12.83
CA LEU A 72 -20.27 -14.25 12.85
C LEU A 72 -19.75 -15.69 12.65
N LYS A 73 -18.80 -15.89 11.74
CA LYS A 73 -18.18 -17.21 11.52
C LYS A 73 -17.35 -17.70 12.72
N ARG A 74 -16.91 -16.80 13.58
CA ARG A 74 -16.12 -17.12 14.78
C ARG A 74 -16.95 -17.25 16.05
N GLY A 75 -18.26 -17.00 15.97
CA GLY A 75 -19.15 -17.01 17.13
C GLY A 75 -18.97 -15.79 18.05
N GLU A 76 -18.40 -14.71 17.52
CA GLU A 76 -18.31 -13.39 18.17
C GLU A 76 -19.44 -12.46 17.69
#